data_AF-A0A0A9W785-F1
#
_entry.id   AF-A0A0A9W785-F1
#
_cell.length_a   1.000
_cell.length_b   1.000
_cell.length_c   1.000
_cell.angle_alpha   90.00
_cell.angle_beta   90.00
_cell.angle_gamma   90.00
#
_symmetry.space_group_name_H-M   'P 1'
#
loop_
_entity.id
_entity.type
_entity.pdbx_description
1 polymer ?
#
loop_
_entity_poly.entity_id
_entity_poly.type
_entity_poly.pdbx_seq_one_letter_code
_entity_poly.pdbx_strand_id
1 'polypeptide(L)'
;MRFAEESSYGANAGLEVARKRLEIVKKKFPEISYADLWTLASVVAIEYAGGPAIPWRPGRSDASSKQYYIVPDGRLPDGSLGADHIHDTFSRMGFTPQETVALIGAHCMGKCHKDRSGFDGPWTRAPTTFSN
;
A
#
# COMPACT_ATOMS: atom_id res chain seq x y z
N MET A 1 8.81 -2.88 5.65
CA MET A 1 8.65 -1.40 5.85
C MET A 1 8.67 -0.88 7.30
N ARG A 2 8.82 -1.69 8.36
CA ARG A 2 9.03 -1.15 9.74
C ARG A 2 10.47 -0.70 10.00
N PHE A 3 11.40 -1.34 9.29
CA PHE A 3 12.83 -1.10 9.41
C PHE A 3 13.26 0.07 8.52
N ALA A 4 14.24 0.84 9.03
CA ALA A 4 14.68 2.11 8.46
C ALA A 4 14.99 2.00 6.96
N GLU A 5 15.73 0.97 6.57
CA GLU A 5 16.26 0.80 5.21
C GLU A 5 15.14 0.77 4.15
N GLU A 6 14.14 -0.10 4.32
CA GLU A 6 13.01 -0.16 3.39
C GLU A 6 12.06 1.02 3.56
N SER A 7 11.90 1.51 4.79
CA SER A 7 10.98 2.60 5.09
C SER A 7 11.43 3.95 4.52
N SER A 8 12.71 4.08 4.18
CA SER A 8 13.32 5.29 3.61
C SER A 8 13.43 5.27 2.09
N TYR A 9 13.01 4.19 1.41
CA TYR A 9 12.97 4.17 -0.05
C TYR A 9 12.05 5.25 -0.59
N GLY A 10 12.43 5.88 -1.70
CA GLY A 10 11.72 7.04 -2.25
C GLY A 10 10.24 6.74 -2.55
N ALA A 11 9.96 5.54 -3.09
CA ALA A 11 8.60 5.08 -3.37
C ALA A 11 7.73 4.89 -2.11
N ASN A 12 8.33 4.85 -0.91
CA ASN A 12 7.62 4.73 0.37
C ASN A 12 7.46 6.07 1.11
N ALA A 13 7.85 7.20 0.50
CA ALA A 13 7.76 8.52 1.12
C ALA A 13 6.32 8.87 1.54
N GLY A 14 6.14 9.27 2.81
CA GLY A 14 4.86 9.64 3.41
C GLY A 14 4.11 8.50 4.09
N LEU A 15 4.50 7.24 3.88
CA LEU A 15 3.84 6.08 4.52
C LEU A 15 4.05 6.03 6.04
N GLU A 16 5.02 6.77 6.57
CA GLU A 16 5.20 6.96 8.01
C GLU A 16 3.98 7.60 8.68
N VAL A 17 3.21 8.43 7.97
CA VAL A 17 1.97 9.03 8.49
C VAL A 17 0.98 7.93 8.84
N ALA A 18 0.76 6.98 7.93
CA ALA A 18 -0.13 5.85 8.16
C ALA A 18 0.39 4.93 9.28
N ARG A 19 1.69 4.61 9.27
CA ARG A 19 2.31 3.80 10.34
C ARG A 19 2.09 4.43 11.72
N LYS A 20 2.38 5.73 11.88
CA LYS A 20 2.17 6.47 13.13
C LYS A 20 0.71 6.46 13.61
N ARG A 21 -0.26 6.51 12.69
CA ARG A 21 -1.69 6.40 13.05
C ARG A 21 -2.03 5.00 13.55
N LEU A 22 -1.52 3.97 12.88
CA LEU A 22 -1.76 2.58 13.26
C LEU A 22 -1.05 2.18 14.57
N GLU A 23 0.02 2.87 14.98
CA GLU A 23 0.63 2.68 16.30
C GLU A 23 -0.37 2.86 17.46
N ILE A 24 -1.36 3.75 17.31
CA ILE A 24 -2.39 3.97 18.33
C ILE A 24 -3.24 2.71 18.49
N VAL A 25 -3.56 2.03 17.39
CA VAL A 25 -4.32 0.78 17.38
C VAL A 25 -3.45 -0.36 17.90
N LYS A 26 -2.20 -0.45 17.44
CA LYS A 26 -1.24 -1.47 17.88
C LYS A 26 -1.02 -1.46 19.39
N LYS A 27 -0.96 -0.27 20.01
CA LYS A 27 -0.83 -0.15 21.48
C LYS A 27 -2.05 -0.68 22.23
N LYS A 28 -3.25 -0.59 21.64
CA LYS A 28 -4.48 -1.12 22.24
C LYS A 28 -4.62 -2.63 22.05
N PHE A 29 -4.03 -3.17 20.99
CA PHE A 29 -4.07 -4.58 20.62
C PHE A 29 -2.65 -5.09 20.39
N PRO A 30 -1.84 -5.29 21.45
CA PRO A 30 -0.44 -5.69 21.29
C PRO A 30 -0.28 -7.09 20.68
N GLU A 31 -1.31 -7.93 20.65
CA GLU A 31 -1.27 -9.30 20.15
C GLU A 31 -1.30 -9.40 18.62
N ILE A 32 -1.95 -8.45 17.91
CA ILE A 32 -2.01 -8.47 16.44
C ILE A 32 -0.64 -8.12 15.86
N SER A 33 -0.13 -8.87 14.89
CA SER A 33 1.12 -8.49 14.21
C SER A 33 0.94 -7.17 13.43
N TYR A 34 2.02 -6.43 13.19
CA TYR A 34 1.93 -5.27 12.30
C TYR A 34 1.50 -5.67 10.90
N ALA A 35 1.97 -6.81 10.41
CA ALA A 35 1.58 -7.34 9.10
C ALA A 35 0.06 -7.56 8.99
N ASP A 36 -0.58 -8.13 10.01
CA ASP A 36 -2.04 -8.30 10.05
C ASP A 36 -2.75 -6.96 10.28
N LEU A 37 -2.25 -6.11 11.17
CA LEU A 37 -2.84 -4.79 11.42
C LEU A 37 -2.90 -3.94 10.16
N TRP A 38 -1.82 -3.91 9.36
CA TRP A 38 -1.76 -3.09 8.15
C TRP A 38 -2.71 -3.62 7.08
N THR A 39 -2.78 -4.94 6.88
CA THR A 39 -3.69 -5.53 5.89
C THR A 39 -5.16 -5.42 6.32
N LEU A 40 -5.45 -5.57 7.62
CA LEU A 40 -6.79 -5.37 8.16
C LEU A 40 -7.25 -3.92 8.00
N ALA A 41 -6.38 -2.97 8.35
CA ALA A 41 -6.68 -1.54 8.18
C ALA A 41 -6.98 -1.18 6.73
N SER A 42 -6.26 -1.76 5.76
CA SER A 42 -6.54 -1.56 4.33
C SER A 42 -7.90 -2.10 3.90
N VAL A 43 -8.27 -3.31 4.34
CA VAL A 43 -9.59 -3.89 4.04
C VAL A 43 -10.71 -3.03 4.63
N VAL A 44 -10.58 -2.63 5.90
CA VAL A 44 -11.55 -1.75 6.57
C VAL A 44 -11.65 -0.39 5.87
N ALA A 45 -10.53 0.18 5.40
CA ALA A 45 -10.56 1.45 4.68
C ALA A 45 -11.31 1.36 3.34
N ILE A 46 -11.15 0.26 2.60
CA ILE A 46 -11.87 0.03 1.34
C ILE A 46 -13.37 -0.08 1.60
N GLU A 47 -13.77 -0.91 2.57
CA GLU A 47 -15.19 -1.08 2.93
C GLU A 47 -15.81 0.22 3.44
N TYR A 48 -15.09 0.95 4.32
CA TYR A 48 -15.54 2.25 4.84
C TYR A 48 -15.74 3.29 3.74
N ALA A 49 -14.94 3.24 2.66
CA ALA A 49 -15.08 4.13 1.52
C ALA A 49 -16.22 3.73 0.55
N GLY A 50 -17.01 2.71 0.88
CA GLY A 50 -18.09 2.18 0.03
C GLY A 50 -17.65 1.13 -0.98
N GLY A 51 -16.41 0.63 -0.84
CA GLY A 51 -15.87 -0.44 -1.67
C GLY A 51 -16.40 -1.82 -1.27
N PRO A 52 -15.96 -2.87 -1.97
CA PRO A 52 -16.40 -4.22 -1.67
C PRO A 52 -15.88 -4.68 -0.30
N ALA A 53 -16.67 -5.51 0.38
CA ALA A 53 -16.19 -6.27 1.53
C ALA A 53 -15.18 -7.33 1.06
N ILE A 54 -13.92 -7.20 1.49
CA ILE A 54 -12.84 -8.13 1.13
C ILE A 54 -12.68 -9.16 2.25
N PRO A 55 -12.84 -10.47 1.97
CA PRO A 55 -12.56 -11.50 2.97
C PRO A 55 -11.13 -11.41 3.49
N TRP A 56 -10.97 -11.10 4.76
CA TRP A 56 -9.66 -10.98 5.41
C TRP A 56 -9.35 -12.21 6.26
N ARG A 57 -8.09 -12.65 6.23
CA ARG A 57 -7.60 -13.79 7.02
C ARG A 57 -6.39 -13.34 7.87
N PRO A 58 -6.40 -13.58 9.20
CA PRO A 58 -5.25 -13.33 10.08
C PRO A 58 -4.18 -14.42 9.90
N GLY A 59 -3.04 -14.22 10.57
CA GLY A 59 -1.97 -15.21 10.70
C GLY A 59 -0.63 -14.77 10.12
N ARG A 60 -0.49 -13.50 9.69
CA ARG A 60 0.81 -13.01 9.23
C ARG A 60 1.73 -12.80 10.41
N SER A 61 2.96 -13.26 10.27
CA SER A 61 4.03 -13.00 11.24
C SER A 61 4.78 -11.73 10.89
N ASP A 62 5.17 -10.99 11.92
CA ASP A 62 6.05 -9.85 11.75
C ASP A 62 7.47 -10.29 11.38
N ALA A 63 8.07 -9.57 10.44
CA ALA A 63 9.49 -9.72 10.13
C ALA A 63 10.34 -9.55 11.40
N SER A 64 11.14 -10.56 11.73
CA SER A 64 11.93 -10.63 12.97
C SER A 64 13.25 -9.86 12.89
N SER A 65 13.83 -9.73 11.69
CA SER A 65 15.08 -9.01 11.49
C SER A 65 15.16 -8.34 10.12
N LYS A 66 16.10 -7.39 10.01
CA LYS A 66 16.37 -6.65 8.77
C LYS A 66 16.97 -7.53 7.67
N GLN A 67 17.86 -8.45 8.06
CA GLN A 67 18.76 -9.17 7.16
C GLN A 67 18.03 -10.10 6.17
N TYR A 68 16.88 -10.65 6.55
CA TYR A 68 16.15 -11.62 5.72
C TYR A 68 14.87 -11.06 5.10
N TYR A 69 14.34 -9.95 5.62
CA TYR A 69 12.99 -9.48 5.28
C TYR A 69 12.95 -8.12 4.60
N ILE A 70 14.11 -7.47 4.40
CA ILE A 70 14.20 -6.24 3.63
C ILE A 70 14.49 -6.61 2.18
N VAL A 71 13.62 -6.14 1.28
CA VAL A 71 13.81 -6.29 -0.16
C VAL A 71 14.63 -5.12 -0.71
N PRO A 72 15.41 -5.31 -1.79
CA PRO A 72 16.08 -4.20 -2.47
C PRO A 72 15.09 -3.14 -2.95
N ASP A 73 15.56 -1.89 -3.05
CA ASP A 73 14.81 -0.80 -3.67
C ASP A 73 14.56 -1.05 -5.17
N GLY A 74 13.66 -0.29 -5.78
CA GLY A 74 13.32 -0.38 -7.21
C GLY A 74 12.35 -1.52 -7.55
N ARG A 75 11.76 -2.18 -6.54
CA ARG A 75 10.73 -3.22 -6.76
C ARG A 75 9.32 -2.68 -6.92
N LEU A 76 9.07 -1.45 -6.48
CA LEU A 76 7.79 -0.76 -6.63
C LEU A 76 7.71 -0.07 -8.01
N PRO A 77 6.51 0.07 -8.59
CA PRO A 77 6.35 0.71 -9.90
C PRO A 77 6.72 2.20 -9.86
N ASP A 78 7.15 2.75 -10.99
CA ASP A 78 7.48 4.16 -11.18
C ASP A 78 6.33 4.80 -11.96
N GLY A 79 5.71 5.83 -11.36
CA GLY A 79 4.56 6.53 -11.93
C GLY A 79 4.87 7.37 -13.18
N SER A 80 6.14 7.54 -13.53
CA SER A 80 6.56 8.23 -14.76
C SER A 80 6.69 7.30 -15.98
N LEU A 81 6.60 5.98 -15.78
CA LEU A 81 6.80 4.98 -16.83
C LEU A 81 5.46 4.45 -17.39
N GLY A 82 5.55 3.85 -18.58
CA GLY A 82 4.40 3.38 -19.35
C GLY A 82 3.98 1.92 -19.08
N ALA A 83 3.13 1.39 -19.97
CA ALA A 83 2.48 0.09 -19.81
C ALA A 83 3.47 -1.08 -19.70
N ASP A 84 4.59 -1.07 -20.42
CA ASP A 84 5.59 -2.15 -20.35
C ASP A 84 6.18 -2.29 -18.94
N HIS A 85 6.53 -1.17 -18.30
CA HIS A 85 7.04 -1.16 -16.92
C HIS A 85 6.00 -1.69 -15.91
N ILE A 86 4.73 -1.29 -16.11
CA ILE A 86 3.62 -1.76 -15.30
C ILE A 86 3.44 -3.27 -15.48
N HIS A 87 3.47 -3.76 -16.73
CA HIS A 87 3.37 -5.17 -17.02
C HIS A 87 4.50 -5.96 -16.35
N ASP A 88 5.76 -5.55 -16.53
CA ASP A 88 6.92 -6.24 -15.95
C ASP A 88 6.88 -6.25 -14.41
N THR A 89 6.43 -5.15 -13.81
CA THR A 89 6.31 -5.02 -12.36
C THR A 89 5.25 -5.92 -11.77
N PHE A 90 4.04 -5.92 -12.33
CA PHE A 90 2.93 -6.71 -11.82
C PHE A 90 3.04 -8.20 -12.19
N SER A 91 3.56 -8.53 -13.38
CA SER A 91 3.86 -9.91 -13.78
C SER A 91 4.87 -10.57 -12.84
N ARG A 92 5.90 -9.83 -12.38
CA ARG A 92 6.84 -10.32 -11.35
C ARG A 92 6.15 -10.65 -10.02
N MET A 93 5.05 -9.96 -9.70
CA MET A 93 4.24 -10.21 -8.50
C MET A 93 3.21 -11.33 -8.71
N GLY A 94 3.12 -11.89 -9.93
CA GLY A 94 2.21 -12.98 -10.27
C GLY A 94 0.81 -12.55 -10.70
N PHE A 95 0.61 -11.26 -11.03
CA PHE A 95 -0.69 -10.76 -11.49
C PHE A 95 -0.85 -10.86 -13.00
N THR A 96 -2.06 -11.18 -13.43
CA THR A 96 -2.51 -11.05 -14.82
C THR A 96 -2.74 -9.58 -15.19
N PRO A 97 -2.83 -9.25 -16.50
CA PRO A 97 -3.20 -7.90 -16.93
C PRO A 97 -4.57 -7.44 -16.38
N GLN A 98 -5.54 -8.35 -16.28
CA GLN A 98 -6.87 -8.05 -15.73
C GLN A 98 -6.78 -7.64 -14.25
N GLU A 99 -6.05 -8.42 -13.44
CA GLU A 99 -5.85 -8.12 -12.02
C GLU A 99 -5.02 -6.85 -11.84
N THR A 100 -4.05 -6.60 -12.71
CA THR A 100 -3.23 -5.37 -12.71
C THR A 100 -4.10 -4.13 -12.91
N VAL A 101 -4.98 -4.13 -13.92
CA VAL A 101 -5.92 -3.02 -14.16
C VAL A 101 -6.88 -2.85 -12.99
N ALA A 102 -7.41 -3.94 -12.43
CA ALA A 102 -8.29 -3.89 -11.28
C ALA A 102 -7.60 -3.28 -10.04
N LEU A 103 -6.34 -3.65 -9.78
CA LEU A 103 -5.56 -3.11 -8.65
C LEU A 103 -5.20 -1.63 -8.83
N ILE A 104 -4.81 -1.21 -10.04
CA ILE A 104 -4.52 0.20 -10.34
C ILE A 104 -5.76 1.08 -10.16
N GLY A 105 -6.97 0.51 -10.33
CA GLY A 105 -8.24 1.16 -10.01
C GLY A 105 -8.35 1.68 -8.57
N ALA A 106 -7.50 1.22 -7.64
CA ALA A 106 -7.43 1.78 -6.28
C ALA A 106 -7.10 3.29 -6.25
N HIS A 107 -6.53 3.84 -7.33
CA HIS A 107 -6.34 5.28 -7.51
C HIS A 107 -7.65 6.09 -7.62
N CYS A 108 -8.82 5.44 -7.67
CA CYS A 108 -10.09 6.14 -7.48
C CYS A 108 -10.14 6.90 -6.14
N MET A 109 -9.41 6.38 -5.13
CA MET A 109 -9.21 7.00 -3.84
C MET A 109 -7.85 7.69 -3.73
N GLY A 110 -7.80 8.74 -2.92
CA GLY A 110 -6.61 9.45 -2.54
C GLY A 110 -6.15 10.50 -3.56
N LYS A 111 -4.91 10.93 -3.39
CA LYS A 111 -4.24 11.91 -4.24
C LYS A 111 -2.72 11.80 -4.16
N CYS A 112 -2.05 12.29 -5.20
CA CYS A 112 -0.61 12.52 -5.17
C CYS A 112 -0.26 13.73 -4.28
N HIS A 113 0.95 13.74 -3.73
CA HIS A 113 1.48 14.84 -2.93
C HIS A 113 2.88 15.19 -3.41
N LYS A 114 3.10 16.48 -3.72
CA LYS A 114 4.33 16.95 -4.38
C LYS A 114 5.60 16.68 -3.57
N ASP A 115 5.51 16.74 -2.24
CA ASP A 115 6.57 16.46 -1.29
C ASP A 115 6.91 14.96 -1.13
N ARG A 116 6.11 14.07 -1.74
CA ARG A 116 6.30 12.61 -1.66
C ARG A 116 6.72 12.02 -3.00
N SER A 117 5.90 12.22 -4.03
CA SER A 117 6.10 11.62 -5.35
C SER A 117 6.48 12.61 -6.44
N GLY A 118 6.50 13.92 -6.15
CA GLY A 118 6.67 14.97 -7.16
C GLY A 118 5.41 15.30 -7.96
N PHE A 119 4.40 14.41 -7.97
CA PHE A 119 3.08 14.63 -8.56
C PHE A 119 2.11 15.28 -7.55
N ASP A 120 1.04 15.92 -8.03
CA ASP A 120 0.00 16.51 -7.16
C ASP A 120 -1.40 16.35 -7.75
N GLY A 121 -2.39 16.27 -6.86
CA GLY A 121 -3.82 16.22 -7.21
C GLY A 121 -4.45 14.84 -7.09
N PRO A 122 -5.78 14.77 -6.90
CA PRO A 122 -6.54 13.52 -6.95
C PRO A 122 -6.78 13.07 -8.40
N TRP A 123 -7.04 11.78 -8.60
CA TRP A 123 -7.49 11.25 -9.89
C TRP A 123 -8.98 11.49 -10.14
N THR A 124 -9.78 11.57 -9.07
CA THR A 124 -11.25 11.68 -9.14
C THR A 124 -11.74 12.92 -8.40
N ARG A 125 -13.03 13.24 -8.59
CA ARG A 125 -13.71 14.33 -7.85
C ARG A 125 -14.17 13.91 -6.44
N ALA A 126 -14.17 12.62 -6.14
CA ALA A 126 -14.57 12.06 -4.86
C ALA A 126 -13.45 11.15 -4.30
N PRO A 127 -12.27 11.71 -3.95
CA PRO A 127 -11.07 10.93 -3.62
C PRO A 127 -11.15 10.17 -2.27
N THR A 128 -12.30 10.17 -1.62
CA THR A 128 -12.55 9.40 -0.38
C THR A 128 -13.63 8.35 -0.56
N THR A 129 -14.09 8.13 -1.78
CA THR A 129 -15.11 7.14 -2.14
C THR A 129 -14.47 6.12 -3.08
N PHE A 130 -14.74 4.84 -2.81
CA PHE A 130 -14.29 3.76 -3.68
C PHE A 130 -15.34 3.53 -4.77
N SER A 131 -15.00 3.86 -6.02
CA SER A 131 -15.86 3.63 -7.18
C SER A 131 -15.03 3.29 -8.42
N ASN A 132 -15.69 2.82 -9.47
CA ASN A 132 -15.11 2.74 -10.81
C ASN A 132 -15.16 4.09 -11.55
#